data_AF-A0A956DLY3-F1
#
_entry.id   AF-A0A956DLY3-F1
#
_cell.length_a   1.000
_cell.length_b   1.000
_cell.length_c   1.000
_cell.angle_alpha   90.00
_cell.angle_beta   90.00
_cell.angle_gamma   90.00
#
_symmetry.space_group_name_H-M   'P 1'
#
loop_
_entity.id
_entity.type
_entity.pdbx_description
1 polymer ?
#
loop_
_entity_poly.entity_id
_entity_poly.type
_entity_poly.pdbx_seq_one_letter_code
_entity_poly.pdbx_strand_id
1 'polypeptide(L)'
;MKPGPASSRPPRIVIQVEDDRTGMSPETLKRAVLDHLMFTRGKDLHSATHLDVFFALAYTARDRLTARWMQTTRTYLERDPKRVYYLSAEFLPGRFLADTLISLDVYDLAREGLAEYGIDLEAVLEEETDPGLGNGGLGRLAACFLDSMATL
;
A
#
# COMPACT_ATOMS: atom_id res chain seq x y z
N MET A 1 10.15 -44.78 40.92
CA MET A 1 10.81 -44.20 39.72
C MET A 1 9.92 -43.07 39.20
N LYS A 2 10.28 -41.80 39.40
CA LYS A 2 9.57 -40.66 38.78
C LYS A 2 10.22 -40.37 37.42
N PRO A 3 9.45 -40.14 36.35
CA PRO A 3 10.02 -39.77 35.06
C PRO A 3 10.59 -38.35 35.14
N GLY A 4 11.80 -38.16 34.61
CA GLY A 4 12.49 -36.87 34.57
C GLY A 4 11.78 -35.87 33.63
N PRO A 5 11.99 -34.56 33.82
CA PRO A 5 11.29 -33.53 33.05
C PRO A 5 11.71 -33.58 31.59
N ALA A 6 10.72 -33.57 30.69
CA ALA A 6 10.92 -33.51 29.25
C ALA A 6 11.66 -32.20 28.90
N SER A 7 12.83 -32.34 28.29
CA SER A 7 13.60 -31.23 27.71
C SER A 7 12.76 -30.58 26.61
N SER A 8 12.29 -29.35 26.86
CA SER A 8 11.67 -28.52 25.84
C SER A 8 12.76 -28.02 24.89
N ARG A 9 12.67 -28.42 23.61
CA ARG A 9 13.52 -27.83 22.56
C ARG A 9 13.26 -26.32 22.49
N PRO A 10 14.30 -25.48 22.36
CA PRO A 10 14.10 -24.06 22.14
C PRO A 10 13.30 -23.83 20.85
N PRO A 11 12.48 -22.77 20.78
CA PRO A 11 11.70 -22.48 19.59
C PRO A 11 12.65 -22.30 18.40
N ARG A 12 12.29 -22.93 17.28
CA ARG A 12 13.04 -22.85 16.05
C ARG A 12 12.88 -21.43 15.50
N ILE A 13 13.92 -20.61 15.60
CA ILE A 13 13.91 -19.26 15.02
C ILE A 13 13.93 -19.43 13.50
N VAL A 14 12.82 -19.09 12.84
CA VAL A 14 12.73 -19.01 11.39
C VAL A 14 13.03 -17.58 11.01
N ILE A 15 14.17 -17.35 10.36
CA ILE A 15 14.51 -16.03 9.81
C ILE A 15 13.80 -15.94 8.46
N GLN A 16 12.72 -15.15 8.39
CA GLN A 16 12.11 -14.76 7.12
C GLN A 16 12.79 -13.49 6.62
N VAL A 17 13.40 -13.56 5.44
CA VAL A 17 13.97 -12.41 4.74
C VAL A 17 12.90 -11.91 3.78
N GLU A 18 12.31 -10.75 4.07
CA GLU A 18 11.38 -10.07 3.17
C GLU A 18 12.12 -9.07 2.27
N ASP A 19 11.53 -8.75 1.13
CA ASP A 19 12.01 -7.66 0.28
C ASP A 19 11.75 -6.31 0.97
N ASP A 20 12.78 -5.47 1.02
CA ASP A 20 12.75 -4.22 1.79
C ASP A 20 11.73 -3.20 1.27
N ARG A 21 11.36 -3.27 -0.03
CA ARG A 21 10.42 -2.33 -0.65
C ARG A 21 9.00 -2.85 -0.69
N THR A 22 8.84 -4.17 -0.86
CA THR A 22 7.55 -4.80 -1.17
C THR A 22 7.07 -5.77 -0.09
N GLY A 23 7.86 -6.04 0.94
CA GLY A 23 7.48 -6.84 2.10
C GLY A 23 6.24 -6.29 2.80
N MET A 24 5.43 -7.18 3.38
CA MET A 24 4.12 -6.86 3.95
C MET A 24 4.13 -6.89 5.48
N SER A 25 5.26 -7.23 6.11
CA SER A 25 5.41 -7.13 7.55
C SER A 25 5.30 -5.69 8.05
N PRO A 26 4.78 -5.47 9.27
CA PRO A 26 4.70 -4.15 9.89
C PRO A 26 6.05 -3.44 9.92
N GLU A 27 7.13 -4.17 10.24
CA GLU A 27 8.49 -3.64 10.32
C GLU A 27 9.00 -3.16 8.96
N THR A 28 8.68 -3.91 7.89
CA THR A 28 9.08 -3.54 6.53
C THR A 28 8.28 -2.36 6.00
N LEU A 29 6.96 -2.31 6.26
CA LEU A 29 6.13 -1.17 5.92
C LEU A 29 6.62 0.11 6.59
N LYS A 30 6.85 0.05 7.91
CA LYS A 30 7.36 1.18 8.70
C LYS A 30 8.70 1.68 8.16
N ARG A 31 9.63 0.76 7.92
CA ARG A 31 10.94 1.09 7.33
C ARG A 31 10.79 1.73 5.95
N ALA A 32 9.96 1.19 5.06
CA ALA A 32 9.74 1.74 3.73
C ALA A 32 9.17 3.18 3.77
N VAL A 33 8.24 3.46 4.70
CA VAL A 33 7.71 4.83 4.89
C VAL A 33 8.83 5.78 5.33
N LEU A 34 9.63 5.39 6.32
CA LEU A 34 10.74 6.21 6.81
C LEU A 34 11.83 6.41 5.74
N ASP A 35 12.12 5.39 4.95
CA ASP A 35 13.07 5.46 3.85
C ASP A 35 12.57 6.42 2.77
N HIS A 36 11.29 6.38 2.40
CA HIS A 36 10.74 7.37 1.47
C HIS A 36 10.71 8.78 2.06
N LEU A 37 10.42 8.93 3.35
CA LEU A 37 10.49 10.23 4.01
C LEU A 37 11.92 10.79 3.95
N MET A 38 12.92 9.99 4.29
CA MET A 38 14.32 10.41 4.31
C MET A 38 14.89 10.59 2.91
N PHE A 39 14.83 9.58 2.06
CA PHE A 39 15.56 9.54 0.79
C PHE A 39 14.74 10.05 -0.40
N THR A 40 13.41 10.06 -0.32
CA THR A 40 12.56 10.60 -1.39
C THR A 40 12.04 12.01 -1.08
N ARG A 41 11.67 12.28 0.18
CA ARG A 41 11.21 13.62 0.60
C ARG A 41 12.34 14.50 1.14
N GLY A 42 13.46 13.93 1.55
CA GLY A 42 14.56 14.69 2.15
C GLY A 42 14.20 15.22 3.55
N LYS A 43 13.35 14.48 4.29
CA LYS A 43 12.81 14.89 5.58
C LYS A 43 13.07 13.82 6.64
N ASP A 44 13.34 14.26 7.86
CA ASP A 44 13.24 13.40 9.02
C ASP A 44 11.84 13.53 9.66
N LEU A 45 11.53 12.65 10.62
CA LEU A 45 10.25 12.72 11.34
C LEU A 45 10.05 14.02 12.13
N HIS A 46 11.13 14.71 12.51
CA HIS A 46 11.05 15.94 13.30
C HIS A 46 10.60 17.14 12.46
N SER A 47 10.98 17.16 11.18
CA SER A 47 10.75 18.26 10.24
C SER A 47 9.70 17.95 9.15
N ALA A 48 9.12 16.74 9.19
CA ALA A 48 8.11 16.29 8.27
C ALA A 48 6.74 16.93 8.57
N THR A 49 6.10 17.42 7.52
CA THR A 49 4.69 17.82 7.55
C THR A 49 3.78 16.62 7.23
N HIS A 50 2.47 16.73 7.46
CA HIS A 50 1.52 15.69 7.04
C HIS A 50 1.61 15.41 5.54
N LEU A 51 1.81 16.45 4.71
CA LEU A 51 2.00 16.32 3.27
C LEU A 51 3.27 15.50 2.93
N ASP A 52 4.35 15.66 3.69
CA ASP A 52 5.56 14.86 3.49
C ASP A 52 5.33 13.39 3.81
N VAL A 53 4.60 13.12 4.90
CA VAL A 53 4.21 11.76 5.31
C VAL A 53 3.24 11.15 4.29
N PHE A 54 2.30 11.92 3.77
CA PHE A 54 1.38 11.52 2.71
C PHE A 54 2.16 11.01 1.49
N PHE A 55 3.11 11.79 0.98
CA PHE A 55 3.92 11.35 -0.16
C PHE A 55 4.78 10.14 0.19
N ALA A 56 5.34 10.06 1.39
CA ALA A 56 6.13 8.90 1.80
C ALA A 56 5.29 7.61 1.84
N LEU A 57 4.06 7.70 2.35
CA LEU A 57 3.11 6.59 2.38
C LEU A 57 2.61 6.22 0.98
N ALA A 58 2.34 7.22 0.14
CA ALA A 58 1.95 7.01 -1.26
C ALA A 58 3.05 6.30 -2.07
N TYR A 59 4.32 6.67 -1.88
CA TYR A 59 5.43 5.96 -2.52
C TYR A 59 5.60 4.54 -2.00
N THR A 60 5.45 4.35 -0.69
CA THR A 60 5.46 3.01 -0.06
C THR A 60 4.38 2.10 -0.66
N ALA A 61 3.16 2.61 -0.82
CA ALA A 61 2.08 1.87 -1.46
C ALA A 61 2.35 1.63 -2.96
N ARG A 62 2.86 2.65 -3.67
CA ARG A 62 3.19 2.56 -5.10
C ARG A 62 4.23 1.50 -5.41
N ASP A 63 5.25 1.34 -4.57
CA ASP A 63 6.29 0.32 -4.78
C ASP A 63 5.68 -1.10 -4.80
N ARG A 64 4.74 -1.39 -3.89
CA ARG A 64 3.98 -2.65 -3.86
C ARG A 64 3.06 -2.82 -5.06
N LEU A 65 2.33 -1.76 -5.41
CA LEU A 65 1.46 -1.76 -6.60
C LEU A 65 2.27 -1.97 -7.89
N THR A 66 3.46 -1.38 -8.00
CA THR A 66 4.32 -1.49 -9.19
C THR A 66 4.78 -2.93 -9.37
N ALA A 67 5.20 -3.60 -8.29
CA ALA A 67 5.58 -5.01 -8.35
C ALA A 67 4.41 -5.91 -8.80
N ARG A 68 3.22 -5.72 -8.23
CA ARG A 68 2.00 -6.46 -8.62
C ARG A 68 1.61 -6.16 -10.07
N TRP A 69 1.65 -4.90 -10.48
CA TRP A 69 1.35 -4.47 -11.84
C TRP A 69 2.27 -5.13 -12.87
N MET A 70 3.58 -5.14 -12.62
CA MET A 70 4.55 -5.82 -13.50
C MET A 70 4.25 -7.32 -13.64
N GLN A 71 3.85 -7.98 -12.56
CA GLN A 71 3.46 -9.40 -12.59
C GLN A 71 2.20 -9.62 -13.44
N THR A 72 1.17 -8.79 -13.25
CA THR A 72 -0.07 -8.85 -14.04
C THR A 72 0.21 -8.61 -15.52
N THR A 73 1.01 -7.59 -15.87
CA THR A 73 1.39 -7.31 -17.26
C THR A 73 2.11 -8.48 -17.91
N ARG A 74 3.08 -9.10 -17.23
CA ARG A 74 3.77 -10.31 -17.74
C ARG A 74 2.77 -11.44 -17.99
N THR A 75 1.88 -11.69 -17.04
CA THR A 75 0.85 -12.73 -17.17
C THR A 75 -0.06 -12.49 -18.39
N TYR A 76 -0.46 -11.24 -18.65
CA TYR A 76 -1.25 -10.88 -19.82
C TYR A 76 -0.51 -10.99 -21.15
N LEU A 77 0.82 -10.80 -21.16
CA LEU A 77 1.65 -11.00 -22.34
C LEU A 77 1.84 -12.50 -22.63
N GLU A 78 2.10 -13.30 -21.59
CA GLU A 78 2.36 -14.74 -21.72
C GLU A 78 1.10 -15.54 -22.09
N ARG A 79 -0.05 -15.20 -21.49
CA ARG A 79 -1.30 -15.94 -21.69
C ARG A 79 -2.16 -15.43 -22.85
N ASP A 80 -1.87 -14.22 -23.33
CA ASP A 80 -2.63 -13.47 -24.34
C ASP A 80 -4.17 -13.65 -24.25
N PRO A 81 -4.79 -13.36 -23.08
CA PRO A 81 -6.23 -13.48 -22.94
C PRO A 81 -6.93 -12.40 -23.77
N LYS A 82 -8.21 -12.61 -24.08
CA LYS A 82 -9.06 -11.54 -24.64
C LYS A 82 -9.08 -10.35 -23.69
N ARG A 83 -8.75 -9.15 -24.20
CA ARG A 83 -8.66 -7.92 -23.42
C ARG A 83 -9.94 -7.08 -23.55
N VAL A 84 -10.35 -6.45 -22.47
CA VAL A 84 -11.43 -5.46 -22.43
C VAL A 84 -10.81 -4.08 -22.32
N TYR A 85 -11.23 -3.16 -23.18
CA TYR A 85 -10.83 -1.75 -23.13
C TYR A 85 -12.06 -0.91 -22.81
N TYR A 86 -12.07 -0.34 -21.61
CA TYR A 86 -13.15 0.52 -21.17
C TYR A 86 -12.85 1.98 -21.55
N LEU A 87 -13.64 2.53 -22.47
CA LEU A 87 -13.50 3.90 -22.95
C LEU A 87 -14.57 4.78 -22.31
N SER A 88 -14.14 5.77 -21.53
CA SER A 88 -15.01 6.77 -20.92
C SER A 88 -14.43 8.17 -21.12
N ALA A 89 -15.29 9.17 -21.24
CA ALA A 89 -14.90 10.58 -21.31
C ALA A 89 -14.51 11.13 -19.92
N GLU A 90 -14.95 10.48 -18.85
CA GLU A 90 -14.71 10.91 -17.47
C GLU A 90 -14.39 9.72 -16.57
N PHE A 91 -13.54 9.94 -15.57
CA PHE A 91 -13.27 9.01 -14.48
C PHE A 91 -13.23 9.80 -13.17
N LEU A 92 -14.03 9.40 -12.18
CA LEU A 92 -14.06 10.05 -10.87
C LEU A 92 -13.64 9.04 -9.79
N PRO A 93 -12.35 8.68 -9.71
CA PRO A 93 -11.86 7.70 -8.76
C PRO A 93 -11.91 8.23 -7.32
N GLY A 94 -11.77 9.53 -7.12
CA GLY A 94 -11.55 10.13 -5.80
C GLY A 94 -10.08 10.01 -5.37
N ARG A 95 -9.82 10.24 -4.09
CA ARG A 95 -8.51 10.04 -3.44
C ARG A 95 -8.08 8.57 -3.50
N PHE A 96 -6.82 8.32 -3.81
CA PHE A 96 -6.32 6.97 -4.08
C PHE A 96 -5.67 6.30 -2.88
N LEU A 97 -5.07 7.06 -1.95
CA LEU A 97 -4.18 6.47 -0.95
C LEU A 97 -4.94 5.55 0.01
N ALA A 98 -6.07 6.01 0.55
CA ALA A 98 -6.88 5.21 1.46
C ALA A 98 -7.33 3.89 0.80
N ASP A 99 -7.93 3.99 -0.40
CA ASP A 99 -8.38 2.84 -1.18
C ASP A 99 -7.22 1.89 -1.50
N THR A 100 -6.05 2.43 -1.87
CA THR A 100 -4.86 1.63 -2.14
C THR A 100 -4.39 0.88 -0.90
N LEU A 101 -4.34 1.51 0.27
CA LEU A 101 -3.94 0.86 1.51
C LEU A 101 -4.91 -0.27 1.87
N ILE A 102 -6.21 -0.08 1.61
CA ILE A 102 -7.24 -1.12 1.79
C ILE A 102 -7.04 -2.27 0.80
N SER A 103 -6.87 -2.00 -0.50
CA SER A 103 -6.66 -3.03 -1.53
C SER A 103 -5.34 -3.79 -1.35
N LEU A 104 -4.34 -3.18 -0.71
CA LEU A 104 -3.08 -3.82 -0.33
C LEU A 104 -3.18 -4.60 0.98
N ASP A 105 -4.27 -4.45 1.75
CA ASP A 105 -4.49 -5.01 3.09
C ASP A 105 -3.47 -4.50 4.13
N VAL A 106 -3.17 -3.20 4.08
CA VAL A 106 -2.17 -2.54 4.95
C VAL A 106 -2.69 -1.25 5.60
N TYR A 107 -3.97 -0.95 5.48
CA TYR A 107 -4.55 0.27 6.07
C TYR A 107 -4.32 0.33 7.58
N ASP A 108 -4.67 -0.73 8.31
CA ASP A 108 -4.49 -0.77 9.77
C ASP A 108 -3.01 -0.78 10.16
N LEU A 109 -2.15 -1.44 9.39
CA LEU A 109 -0.70 -1.43 9.63
C LEU A 109 -0.11 -0.03 9.46
N ALA A 110 -0.55 0.72 8.44
CA ALA A 110 -0.14 2.10 8.25
C ALA A 110 -0.66 3.00 9.38
N ARG A 111 -1.92 2.83 9.78
CA ARG A 111 -2.54 3.56 10.89
C ARG A 111 -1.78 3.35 12.19
N GLU A 112 -1.51 2.10 12.55
CA GLU A 112 -0.79 1.74 13.78
C GLU A 112 0.67 2.19 13.74
N GLY A 113 1.36 1.98 12.61
CA GLY A 113 2.76 2.37 12.45
C GLY A 113 2.99 3.88 12.51
N LEU A 114 2.05 4.70 12.02
CA LEU A 114 2.10 6.15 12.14
C LEU A 114 1.72 6.64 13.56
N ALA A 115 0.77 5.98 14.20
CA ALA A 115 0.35 6.30 15.57
C ALA A 115 1.50 6.14 16.58
N GLU A 116 2.45 5.22 16.35
CA GLU A 116 3.66 5.09 17.16
C GLU A 116 4.54 6.36 17.16
N TYR A 117 4.42 7.19 16.12
CA TYR A 117 5.10 8.47 15.99
C TYR A 117 4.21 9.67 16.35
N GLY A 118 2.99 9.41 16.85
CA GLY A 118 2.00 10.44 17.16
C GLY A 118 1.41 11.10 15.92
N ILE A 119 1.45 10.42 14.76
CA ILE A 119 0.90 10.91 13.49
C ILE A 119 -0.46 10.24 13.26
N ASP A 120 -1.47 11.05 13.00
CA ASP A 120 -2.82 10.60 12.67
C ASP A 120 -2.94 10.29 11.17
N LEU A 121 -3.36 9.06 10.81
CA LEU A 121 -3.45 8.64 9.42
C LEU A 121 -4.53 9.45 8.68
N GLU A 122 -5.65 9.69 9.33
CA GLU A 122 -6.77 10.45 8.77
C GLU A 122 -6.33 11.87 8.40
N ALA A 123 -5.56 12.55 9.26
CA ALA A 123 -4.99 13.85 8.96
C ALA A 123 -4.01 13.83 7.76
N VAL A 124 -3.27 12.74 7.59
CA VAL A 124 -2.37 12.54 6.43
C VAL A 124 -3.17 12.30 5.15
N LEU A 125 -4.27 11.55 5.21
CA LEU A 125 -5.14 11.27 4.05
C LEU A 125 -5.89 12.52 3.56
N GLU A 126 -6.15 13.49 4.45
CA GLU A 126 -6.76 14.78 4.08
C GLU A 126 -5.84 15.69 3.23
N GLU A 127 -4.53 15.42 3.22
CA GLU A 127 -3.59 16.14 2.36
C GLU A 127 -3.70 15.72 0.88
N GLU A 128 -4.42 14.63 0.58
CA GLU A 128 -4.61 14.17 -0.79
C GLU A 128 -5.66 14.99 -1.54
N THR A 129 -5.23 15.61 -2.65
CA THR A 129 -6.14 16.31 -3.56
C THR A 129 -6.83 15.32 -4.50
N ASP A 130 -8.16 15.40 -4.59
CA ASP A 130 -8.93 14.63 -5.55
C ASP A 130 -8.50 14.92 -7.01
N PRO A 131 -8.32 13.88 -7.84
CA PRO A 131 -8.01 14.07 -9.25
C PRO A 131 -9.25 14.58 -10.00
N GLY A 132 -9.14 15.75 -10.63
CA GLY A 132 -10.21 16.37 -11.43
C GLY A 132 -10.43 15.71 -12.80
N LEU A 133 -10.62 14.39 -12.84
CA LEU A 133 -10.75 13.59 -14.07
C LEU A 133 -12.21 13.32 -14.49
N GLY A 134 -13.18 13.90 -13.78
CA GLY A 134 -14.61 13.77 -14.05
C GLY A 134 -15.41 14.71 -13.16
N ASN A 135 -16.71 14.81 -13.42
CA ASN A 135 -17.58 15.77 -12.71
C ASN A 135 -18.84 15.12 -12.10
N GLY A 136 -19.26 13.96 -12.61
CA GLY A 136 -20.56 13.38 -12.24
C GLY A 136 -20.60 11.86 -12.15
N GLY A 137 -21.84 11.33 -12.08
CA GLY A 137 -22.12 9.91 -11.87
C GLY A 137 -21.57 8.98 -12.97
N LEU A 138 -21.41 9.48 -14.20
CA LEU A 138 -20.74 8.73 -15.26
C LEU A 138 -19.29 8.40 -14.89
N GLY A 139 -18.54 9.40 -14.43
CA GLY A 139 -17.16 9.23 -14.00
C GLY A 139 -17.04 8.30 -12.79
N ARG A 140 -17.99 8.37 -11.85
CA ARG A 140 -17.97 7.47 -10.69
C ARG A 140 -18.29 6.02 -11.07
N LEU A 141 -19.23 5.81 -11.99
CA LEU A 141 -19.54 4.47 -12.51
C LEU A 141 -18.34 3.87 -13.25
N ALA A 142 -17.67 4.66 -14.07
CA ALA A 142 -16.43 4.27 -14.75
C ALA A 142 -15.34 3.85 -13.76
N ALA A 143 -15.14 4.60 -12.68
CA ALA A 143 -14.19 4.26 -11.62
C ALA A 143 -14.55 2.96 -10.89
N CYS A 144 -15.82 2.78 -10.48
CA CYS A 144 -16.26 1.54 -9.82
C CYS A 144 -16.12 0.30 -10.73
N PHE A 145 -16.29 0.47 -12.04
CA PHE A 145 -16.06 -0.62 -13.00
C PHE A 145 -14.57 -0.99 -13.09
N LEU A 146 -13.65 -0.03 -13.07
CA LEU A 146 -12.22 -0.33 -13.04
C LEU A 146 -11.82 -1.12 -11.79
N ASP A 147 -12.32 -0.72 -10.62
CA ASP A 147 -12.08 -1.41 -9.35
C ASP A 147 -12.64 -2.85 -9.35
N SER A 148 -13.88 -3.01 -9.84
CA SER A 148 -14.50 -4.33 -9.99
C SER A 148 -13.74 -5.23 -10.97
N MET A 149 -13.26 -4.69 -12.10
CA MET A 149 -12.46 -5.45 -13.07
C MET A 149 -11.08 -5.85 -12.53
N ALA A 150 -10.51 -5.08 -11.60
CA ALA A 150 -9.25 -5.45 -10.95
C ALA A 150 -9.43 -6.57 -9.92
N THR A 151 -10.64 -6.71 -9.36
CA THR A 151 -10.95 -7.69 -8.30
C THR A 151 -11.39 -9.06 -8.84
N LEU A 152 -11.98 -9.11 -10.04
CA LEU A 152 -12.53 -10.32 -10.68
C LEU A 152 -11.48 -11.10 -11.50
#